data_AF-A0A5M9PWW1-F1
#
_entry.id   AF-A0A5M9PWW1-F1
#
_cell.length_a   1.000
_cell.length_b   1.000
_cell.length_c   1.000
_cell.angle_alpha   90.00
_cell.angle_beta   90.00
_cell.angle_gamma   90.00
#
_symmetry.space_group_name_H-M   'P 1'
#
loop_
_entity.id
_entity.type
_entity.pdbx_description
1 polymer ?
#
loop_
_entity_poly.entity_id
_entity_poly.type
_entity_poly.pdbx_seq_one_letter_code
_entity_poly.pdbx_strand_id
1 'polypeptide(L)'
;MIVEKILYFFVALTVIIAIFTLFNAVVYKKYGKMKWVKFISLSVVFIIAGIGLFFLAHYFVYLPYVNGFCRFIDNIFRAFLKYLPMFSLALWFIGPFVLVSVIIAVGTIIEKIQIKAKYRKWEKNNQPELTTEGEENIIPNTEEVQFSLDGAVLTEFKYESVFGLQKAYELSKAKGLQISKIDDGFVAVYANKIGMDDLANLLNENNIPFEPLPNRPTLTVIHPDGAMSVTVKESLEKLKGKISK
;
A
#
# COMPACT_ATOMS: atom_id res chain seq x y z
N MET A 1 30.11 2.57 -29.67
CA MET A 1 31.40 2.08 -29.08
C MET A 1 31.11 1.23 -27.84
N ILE A 2 32.03 0.37 -27.34
CA ILE A 2 31.78 -0.42 -26.11
C ILE A 2 31.53 0.50 -24.91
N VAL A 3 32.29 1.59 -24.79
CA VAL A 3 32.14 2.58 -23.71
C VAL A 3 30.74 3.20 -23.68
N GLU A 4 30.19 3.55 -24.84
CA GLU A 4 28.82 4.05 -24.99
C GLU A 4 27.78 3.01 -24.56
N LYS A 5 27.96 1.73 -24.95
CA LYS A 5 27.09 0.63 -24.52
C LYS A 5 27.14 0.40 -23.01
N ILE A 6 28.31 0.55 -22.39
CA ILE A 6 28.48 0.45 -20.94
C ILE A 6 27.73 1.60 -20.25
N LEU A 7 27.87 2.84 -20.73
CA LEU A 7 27.12 4.00 -20.24
C LEU A 7 25.61 3.79 -20.31
N TYR A 8 25.12 3.32 -21.46
CA TYR A 8 23.71 2.96 -21.67
C TYR A 8 23.22 1.89 -20.70
N PHE A 9 24.03 0.85 -20.49
CA PHE A 9 23.72 -0.19 -19.52
C PHE A 9 23.62 0.37 -18.09
N PHE A 10 24.53 1.24 -17.69
CA PHE A 10 24.50 1.89 -16.37
C PHE A 10 23.26 2.79 -16.18
N VAL A 11 22.89 3.58 -17.19
CA VAL A 11 21.69 4.43 -17.16
C VAL A 11 20.42 3.57 -17.09
N ALA A 12 20.32 2.52 -17.89
CA ALA A 12 19.19 1.58 -17.82
C ALA A 12 19.08 0.92 -16.44
N LEU A 13 20.20 0.46 -15.89
CA LEU A 13 20.24 -0.21 -14.59
C LEU A 13 19.80 0.73 -13.46
N THR A 14 20.24 1.99 -13.47
CA THR A 14 19.84 2.98 -12.46
C THR A 14 18.35 3.31 -12.53
N VAL A 15 17.78 3.44 -13.73
CA VAL A 15 16.33 3.63 -13.91
C VAL A 15 15.54 2.42 -13.39
N ILE A 16 15.99 1.19 -13.69
CA ILE A 16 15.34 -0.03 -13.22
C ILE A 16 15.37 -0.13 -11.69
N ILE A 17 16.54 0.13 -11.07
CA ILE A 17 16.67 0.11 -9.60
C ILE A 17 15.79 1.18 -8.94
N ALA A 18 15.71 2.38 -9.52
CA ALA A 18 14.84 3.46 -9.03
C ALA A 18 13.36 3.08 -9.09
N ILE A 19 12.90 2.49 -10.19
CA ILE A 19 11.51 2.02 -10.33
C ILE A 19 11.23 0.86 -9.37
N PHE A 20 12.17 -0.07 -9.21
CA PHE A 20 12.01 -1.22 -8.33
C PHE A 20 11.96 -0.82 -6.84
N THR A 21 12.79 0.13 -6.43
CA THR A 21 12.76 0.69 -5.07
C THR A 21 11.46 1.45 -4.79
N LEU A 22 10.95 2.19 -5.78
CA LEU A 22 9.62 2.83 -5.72
C LEU A 22 8.49 1.80 -5.62
N PHE A 23 8.55 0.73 -6.40
CA PHE A 23 7.56 -0.34 -6.38
C PHE A 23 7.51 -1.01 -4.99
N ASN A 24 8.68 -1.34 -4.43
CA ASN A 24 8.77 -1.88 -3.07
C ASN A 24 8.25 -0.89 -2.02
N ALA A 25 8.51 0.41 -2.16
CA ALA A 25 7.98 1.42 -1.25
C ALA A 25 6.44 1.44 -1.21
N VAL A 26 5.79 1.24 -2.36
CA VAL A 26 4.33 1.21 -2.51
C VAL A 26 3.74 -0.08 -1.94
N VAL A 27 4.29 -1.24 -2.36
CA VAL A 27 3.81 -2.57 -1.96
C VAL A 27 3.92 -2.76 -0.45
N TYR A 28 5.05 -2.37 0.15
CA TYR A 28 5.32 -2.55 1.57
C TYR A 28 4.89 -1.38 2.45
N LYS A 29 4.25 -0.34 1.88
CA LYS A 29 3.83 0.89 2.60
C LYS A 29 4.94 1.50 3.46
N LYS A 30 6.21 1.36 3.05
CA LYS A 30 7.40 1.72 3.84
C LYS A 30 7.54 3.23 4.03
N TYR A 31 7.03 4.01 3.07
CA TYR A 31 6.87 5.46 3.14
C TYR A 31 5.37 5.75 3.05
N GLY A 32 4.79 6.31 4.13
CA GLY A 32 3.34 6.40 4.34
C GLY A 32 2.52 6.91 3.14
N LYS A 33 1.27 6.42 3.02
CA LYS A 33 0.23 6.78 2.02
C LYS A 33 0.77 7.06 0.59
N MET A 34 1.80 6.38 0.11
CA MET A 34 2.19 6.48 -1.30
C MET A 34 1.12 5.77 -2.14
N LYS A 35 0.15 6.55 -2.67
CA LYS A 35 -0.91 6.05 -3.54
C LYS A 35 -0.29 5.62 -4.89
N TRP A 36 -0.87 4.62 -5.55
CA TRP A 36 -0.45 4.15 -6.88
C TRP A 36 -0.28 5.28 -7.91
N VAL A 37 -1.07 6.34 -7.80
CA VAL A 37 -0.96 7.54 -8.65
C VAL A 37 0.41 8.22 -8.52
N LYS A 38 0.94 8.36 -7.30
CA LYS A 38 2.27 8.97 -7.06
C LYS A 38 3.41 8.07 -7.54
N PHE A 39 3.22 6.75 -7.51
CA PHE A 39 4.17 5.79 -8.06
C PHE A 39 4.26 5.90 -9.58
N ILE A 40 3.11 5.94 -10.24
CA ILE A 40 3.04 6.08 -11.70
C ILE A 40 3.69 7.41 -12.12
N SER A 41 3.36 8.52 -11.44
CA SER A 41 3.96 9.82 -11.76
C SER A 41 5.47 9.84 -11.58
N LEU A 42 6.00 9.32 -10.46
CA LEU A 42 7.45 9.27 -10.25
C LEU A 42 8.15 8.34 -11.25
N SER A 43 7.56 7.19 -11.56
CA SER A 43 8.14 6.24 -12.52
C SER A 43 8.25 6.85 -13.91
N VAL A 44 7.24 7.60 -14.35
CA VAL A 44 7.28 8.36 -15.61
C VAL A 44 8.39 9.40 -15.60
N VAL A 45 8.57 10.14 -14.50
CA VAL A 45 9.68 11.11 -14.35
C VAL A 45 11.04 10.42 -14.45
N PHE A 46 11.22 9.26 -13.81
CA PHE A 46 12.47 8.50 -13.91
C PHE A 46 12.75 7.98 -15.31
N ILE A 47 11.72 7.57 -16.06
CA ILE A 47 11.86 7.17 -17.46
C ILE A 47 12.28 8.36 -18.33
N ILE A 48 11.62 9.52 -18.18
CA ILE A 48 11.96 10.74 -18.93
C ILE A 48 13.38 11.21 -18.61
N ALA A 49 13.76 11.23 -17.33
CA ALA A 49 15.11 11.56 -16.90
C ALA A 49 16.14 10.57 -17.46
N GLY A 50 15.81 9.27 -17.48
CA GLY A 50 16.62 8.23 -18.10
C GLY A 50 16.85 8.49 -19.59
N ILE A 51 15.79 8.79 -20.35
CA ILE A 51 15.88 9.14 -21.77
C ILE A 51 16.78 10.36 -21.99
N GLY A 52 16.64 11.40 -21.15
CA GLY A 52 17.52 12.58 -21.19
C GLY A 52 18.99 12.22 -20.97
N LEU A 53 19.28 11.35 -20.00
CA LEU A 53 20.63 10.85 -19.73
C LEU A 53 21.18 9.98 -20.87
N PHE A 54 20.34 9.23 -21.58
CA PHE A 54 20.73 8.50 -22.79
C PHE A 54 21.23 9.43 -23.89
N PHE A 55 20.49 10.52 -24.16
CA PHE A 55 20.91 11.54 -25.14
C PHE A 55 22.20 12.26 -24.70
N LEU A 56 22.30 12.60 -23.43
CA LEU A 56 23.50 13.24 -22.88
C LEU A 56 24.73 12.33 -22.99
N ALA A 57 24.58 11.04 -22.64
CA ALA A 57 25.64 10.05 -22.75
C ALA A 57 26.09 9.84 -24.19
N HIS A 58 25.14 9.83 -25.15
CA HIS A 58 25.46 9.79 -26.57
C HIS A 58 26.32 10.99 -26.95
N TYR A 59 25.84 12.22 -26.69
CA TYR A 59 26.55 13.44 -27.05
C TYR A 59 27.95 13.54 -26.41
N PHE A 60 28.08 13.13 -25.15
CA PHE A 60 29.33 13.17 -24.40
C PHE A 60 30.44 12.30 -25.05
N VAL A 61 30.09 11.13 -25.57
CA VAL A 61 31.05 10.20 -26.20
C VAL A 61 31.60 10.75 -27.53
N TYR A 62 30.85 11.61 -28.21
CA TYR A 62 31.27 12.21 -29.49
C TYR A 62 32.06 13.52 -29.36
N LEU A 63 32.24 14.06 -28.15
CA LEU A 63 33.11 15.22 -27.93
C LEU A 63 34.55 14.90 -28.37
N PRO A 64 35.27 15.83 -29.04
CA PRO A 64 36.51 15.52 -29.76
C PRO A 64 37.61 14.90 -28.88
N TYR A 65 37.79 15.39 -27.66
CA TYR A 65 38.78 14.84 -26.71
C TYR A 65 38.33 13.50 -26.09
N VAL A 66 37.03 13.34 -25.84
CA VAL A 66 36.45 12.13 -25.24
C VAL A 66 36.39 10.99 -26.25
N ASN A 67 36.07 11.27 -27.50
CA ASN A 67 35.99 10.30 -28.59
C ASN A 67 37.35 9.61 -28.82
N GLY A 68 38.45 10.37 -28.81
CA GLY A 68 39.81 9.82 -28.90
C GLY A 68 40.12 8.83 -27.77
N PHE A 69 39.83 9.21 -26.53
CA PHE A 69 40.01 8.36 -25.36
C PHE A 69 39.09 7.13 -25.39
N CYS A 70 37.82 7.32 -25.72
CA CYS A 70 36.86 6.23 -25.80
C CYS A 70 37.19 5.23 -26.91
N ARG A 71 37.78 5.66 -28.05
CA ARG A 71 38.29 4.76 -29.09
C ARG A 71 39.49 3.95 -28.63
N PHE A 72 40.39 4.56 -27.86
CA PHE A 72 41.52 3.86 -27.24
C PHE A 72 41.04 2.75 -26.30
N ILE A 73 40.09 3.07 -25.41
CA ILE A 73 39.46 2.09 -24.52
C ILE A 73 38.72 1.01 -25.33
N ASP A 74 37.96 1.39 -26.37
CA ASP A 74 37.22 0.43 -27.23
C ASP A 74 38.19 -0.57 -27.89
N ASN A 75 39.37 -0.12 -28.31
CA ASN A 75 40.40 -0.98 -28.89
C ASN A 75 40.99 -1.96 -27.86
N ILE A 76 41.28 -1.50 -26.64
CA ILE A 76 41.75 -2.37 -25.54
C ILE A 76 40.69 -3.42 -25.21
N PHE A 77 39.43 -3.01 -25.04
CA PHE A 77 38.34 -3.93 -24.72
C PHE A 77 38.08 -4.90 -25.86
N ARG A 78 38.11 -4.48 -27.13
CA ARG A 78 37.96 -5.41 -28.26
C ARG A 78 39.11 -6.40 -28.35
N ALA A 79 40.34 -5.97 -28.07
CA ALA A 79 41.49 -6.86 -28.02
C ALA A 79 41.30 -7.89 -26.90
N PHE A 80 40.85 -7.47 -25.71
CA PHE A 80 40.68 -8.34 -24.54
C PHE A 80 39.45 -9.28 -24.64
N LEU A 81 38.30 -8.75 -25.07
CA LEU A 81 37.05 -9.51 -25.22
C LEU A 81 37.11 -10.58 -26.29
N LYS A 82 38.02 -10.46 -27.27
CA LYS A 82 38.25 -11.49 -28.27
C LYS A 82 38.82 -12.78 -27.66
N TYR A 83 39.46 -12.70 -26.50
CA TYR A 83 40.05 -13.84 -25.79
C TYR A 83 39.16 -14.38 -24.65
N LEU A 84 38.10 -13.66 -24.27
CA LEU A 84 37.23 -14.10 -23.18
C LEU A 84 35.97 -14.80 -23.73
N PRO A 85 35.67 -16.04 -23.29
CA PRO A 85 34.43 -16.71 -23.68
C PRO A 85 33.22 -15.89 -23.20
N MET A 86 32.32 -15.59 -24.13
CA MET A 86 31.16 -14.71 -23.92
C MET A 86 30.27 -15.17 -22.76
N PHE A 87 30.25 -16.48 -22.47
CA PHE A 87 29.56 -17.09 -21.34
C PHE A 87 30.12 -16.67 -19.98
N SER A 88 31.44 -16.56 -19.82
CA SER A 88 32.08 -16.20 -18.55
C SER A 88 31.83 -14.74 -18.17
N LEU A 89 31.79 -13.83 -19.15
CA LEU A 89 31.40 -12.44 -18.94
C LEU A 89 29.93 -12.31 -18.55
N ALA A 90 29.05 -13.05 -19.22
CA ALA A 90 27.64 -13.09 -18.87
C ALA A 90 27.45 -13.61 -17.44
N LEU A 91 28.12 -14.70 -17.06
CA LEU A 91 28.05 -15.25 -15.71
C LEU A 91 28.58 -14.27 -14.64
N TRP A 92 29.64 -13.53 -14.93
CA TRP A 92 30.26 -12.62 -13.96
C TRP A 92 29.50 -11.29 -13.79
N PHE A 93 28.87 -10.77 -14.85
CA PHE A 93 28.08 -9.53 -14.79
C PHE A 93 26.61 -9.77 -14.46
N ILE A 94 25.98 -10.78 -15.04
CA ILE A 94 24.55 -11.07 -14.86
C ILE A 94 24.34 -11.94 -13.62
N GLY A 95 25.30 -12.81 -13.28
CA GLY A 95 25.22 -13.71 -12.13
C GLY A 95 24.95 -13.01 -10.80
N PRO A 96 25.72 -11.96 -10.41
CA PRO A 96 25.46 -11.22 -9.18
C PRO A 96 24.09 -10.55 -9.17
N PHE A 97 23.64 -10.03 -10.32
CA PHE A 97 22.34 -9.38 -10.45
C PHE A 97 21.17 -10.38 -10.33
N VAL A 98 21.27 -11.54 -10.98
CA VAL A 98 20.30 -12.62 -10.85
C VAL A 98 20.31 -13.17 -9.42
N LEU A 99 21.48 -13.33 -8.80
CA LEU A 99 21.60 -13.77 -7.42
C LEU A 99 20.90 -12.81 -6.44
N VAL A 100 21.16 -11.51 -6.55
CA VAL A 100 20.50 -10.49 -5.71
C VAL A 100 18.98 -10.48 -5.94
N SER A 101 18.55 -10.59 -7.20
CA SER A 101 17.12 -10.64 -7.55
C SER A 101 16.43 -11.87 -6.98
N VAL A 102 17.09 -13.04 -7.03
CA VAL A 102 16.60 -14.28 -6.43
C VAL A 102 16.57 -14.17 -4.90
N ILE A 103 17.59 -13.59 -4.26
CA ILE A 103 17.60 -13.38 -2.80
C ILE A 103 16.43 -12.49 -2.36
N ILE A 104 16.16 -11.41 -3.09
CA ILE A 104 15.03 -10.51 -2.80
C ILE A 104 13.70 -11.26 -3.02
N ALA A 105 13.54 -11.96 -4.15
CA ALA A 105 12.33 -12.73 -4.43
C ALA A 105 12.07 -13.80 -3.36
N VAL A 106 13.11 -14.53 -2.93
CA VAL A 106 13.02 -15.52 -1.86
C VAL A 106 12.66 -14.86 -0.52
N GLY A 107 13.28 -13.71 -0.19
CA GLY A 107 12.95 -12.94 1.01
C GLY A 107 11.47 -12.54 1.08
N THR A 108 10.92 -12.04 -0.02
CA THR A 108 9.50 -11.67 -0.10
C THR A 108 8.54 -12.86 0.02
N ILE A 109 8.93 -14.03 -0.54
CA ILE A 109 8.17 -15.28 -0.39
C ILE A 109 8.19 -15.77 1.07
N ILE A 110 9.35 -15.72 1.73
CA ILE A 110 9.49 -16.12 3.14
C ILE A 110 8.64 -15.24 4.05
N GLU A 111 8.65 -13.90 3.87
CA GLU A 111 7.78 -12.99 4.63
C GLU A 111 6.30 -13.33 4.44
N LYS A 112 5.87 -13.63 3.20
CA LYS A 112 4.49 -14.05 2.90
C LYS A 112 4.13 -15.36 3.61
N ILE A 113 5.05 -16.32 3.66
CA ILE A 113 4.86 -17.59 4.38
C ILE A 113 4.78 -17.35 5.89
N GLN A 114 5.64 -16.50 6.46
CA GLN A 114 5.63 -16.18 7.89
C GLN A 114 4.34 -15.47 8.31
N ILE A 115 3.84 -14.54 7.51
CA ILE A 115 2.54 -13.87 7.74
C ILE A 115 1.41 -14.92 7.68
N LYS A 116 1.42 -15.81 6.69
CA LYS A 116 0.41 -16.86 6.55
C LYS A 116 0.48 -17.91 7.68
N ALA A 117 1.68 -18.21 8.18
CA ALA A 117 1.89 -19.13 9.31
C ALA A 117 1.44 -18.50 10.63
N LYS A 118 1.73 -17.20 10.85
CA LYS A 118 1.26 -16.43 12.01
C LYS A 118 -0.26 -16.31 12.01
N TYR A 119 -0.87 -16.13 10.83
CA TYR A 119 -2.32 -16.18 10.65
C TYR A 119 -2.91 -17.55 10.99
N ARG A 120 -2.36 -18.65 10.45
CA ARG A 120 -2.85 -20.01 10.77
C ARG A 120 -2.67 -20.38 12.24
N LYS A 121 -1.60 -19.93 12.89
CA LYS A 121 -1.36 -20.16 14.32
C LYS A 121 -2.35 -19.36 15.18
N TRP A 122 -2.71 -18.15 14.73
CA TRP A 122 -3.79 -17.37 15.34
C TRP A 122 -5.16 -18.02 15.14
N GLU A 123 -5.46 -18.53 13.93
CA GLU A 123 -6.70 -19.23 13.59
C GLU A 123 -6.89 -20.50 14.43
N LYS A 124 -5.86 -21.36 14.54
CA LYS A 124 -5.89 -22.58 15.37
C LYS A 124 -6.11 -22.31 16.86
N ASN A 125 -5.70 -21.15 17.35
CA ASN A 125 -5.83 -20.78 18.76
C ASN A 125 -7.17 -20.12 19.09
N ASN A 126 -8.02 -19.83 18.10
CA ASN A 126 -9.22 -19.01 18.29
C ASN A 126 -10.46 -19.57 17.55
N GLN A 127 -10.60 -20.89 17.39
CA GLN A 127 -11.81 -21.50 16.82
C GLN A 127 -12.89 -21.69 17.91
N PRO A 128 -14.05 -21.02 17.80
CA PRO A 128 -15.31 -21.51 18.34
C PRO A 128 -16.10 -22.31 17.27
N GLU A 129 -16.87 -23.28 17.73
CA GLU A 129 -17.71 -24.18 16.92
C GLU A 129 -18.74 -23.40 16.06
N LEU A 130 -18.92 -23.88 14.83
CA LEU A 130 -19.78 -23.31 13.80
C LEU A 130 -21.25 -23.67 14.02
N THR A 131 -22.13 -22.67 13.91
CA THR A 131 -23.48 -22.86 13.38
C THR A 131 -23.75 -21.81 12.30
N THR A 132 -24.18 -22.31 11.14
CA THR A 132 -24.40 -21.65 9.85
C THR A 132 -25.84 -21.15 9.71
N GLU A 133 -25.99 -20.02 9.00
CA GLU A 133 -27.07 -19.59 8.07
C GLU A 133 -26.90 -18.05 7.95
N GLY A 134 -26.64 -17.38 6.83
CA GLY A 134 -27.05 -17.59 5.44
C GLY A 134 -28.11 -16.52 5.13
N GLU A 135 -27.74 -15.41 4.45
CA GLU A 135 -28.61 -14.72 3.46
C GLU A 135 -27.97 -13.46 2.84
N GLU A 136 -28.31 -13.29 1.56
CA GLU A 136 -27.90 -12.25 0.61
C GLU A 136 -28.84 -11.03 0.67
N ASN A 137 -28.41 -9.94 -0.01
CA ASN A 137 -29.16 -9.20 -1.04
C ASN A 137 -29.41 -7.68 -0.91
N ILE A 138 -29.15 -7.04 -2.06
CA ILE A 138 -29.81 -5.89 -2.70
C ILE A 138 -29.54 -4.47 -2.15
N ILE A 139 -29.02 -3.63 -3.06
CA ILE A 139 -28.85 -2.18 -2.94
C ILE A 139 -30.06 -1.51 -3.60
N PRO A 140 -30.79 -0.61 -2.92
CA PRO A 140 -31.64 0.38 -3.57
C PRO A 140 -31.02 1.78 -3.49
N ASN A 141 -30.92 2.40 -4.67
CA ASN A 141 -30.64 3.80 -4.91
C ASN A 141 -31.77 4.67 -4.32
N THR A 142 -31.47 5.59 -3.39
CA THR A 142 -32.43 6.59 -2.90
C THR A 142 -31.71 7.92 -2.65
N GLU A 143 -32.41 9.01 -2.97
CA GLU A 143 -31.93 10.39 -3.14
C GLU A 143 -31.26 10.98 -1.89
N GLU A 144 -30.11 11.63 -2.10
CA GLU A 144 -29.24 12.23 -1.07
C GLU A 144 -29.94 13.36 -0.28
N VAL A 145 -30.56 13.02 0.84
CA VAL A 145 -30.79 13.99 1.91
C VAL A 145 -29.47 14.14 2.67
N GLN A 146 -28.74 15.23 2.43
CA GLN A 146 -27.45 15.49 3.09
C GLN A 146 -27.64 15.70 4.59
N PHE A 147 -27.50 14.61 5.36
CA PHE A 147 -27.37 14.65 6.80
C PHE A 147 -26.02 15.26 7.19
N SER A 148 -26.04 16.30 8.03
CA SER A 148 -24.84 16.94 8.59
C SER A 148 -24.77 16.67 10.09
N LEU A 149 -23.59 16.31 10.58
CA LEU A 149 -23.29 16.17 11.99
C LEU A 149 -22.47 17.39 12.42
N ASP A 150 -23.10 18.32 13.13
CA ASP A 150 -22.42 19.55 13.55
C ASP A 150 -21.40 19.23 14.66
N GLY A 151 -20.19 19.79 14.55
CA GLY A 151 -19.10 19.58 15.51
C GLY A 151 -18.25 18.31 15.31
N ALA A 152 -18.59 17.45 14.35
CA ALA A 152 -17.85 16.21 14.11
C ALA A 152 -16.50 16.44 13.39
N VAL A 153 -15.39 16.04 14.02
CA VAL A 153 -14.08 15.99 13.35
C VAL A 153 -13.98 14.73 12.50
N LEU A 154 -14.07 14.91 11.18
CA LEU A 154 -14.05 13.80 10.22
C LEU A 154 -12.64 13.21 10.04
N THR A 155 -12.57 11.89 10.08
CA THR A 155 -11.41 11.08 9.79
C THR A 155 -11.73 10.17 8.61
N GLU A 156 -10.95 10.27 7.53
CA GLU A 156 -11.13 9.37 6.38
C GLU A 156 -10.72 7.93 6.70
N PHE A 157 -11.71 7.03 6.78
CA PHE A 157 -11.49 5.58 6.79
C PHE A 157 -12.63 4.83 6.08
N LYS A 158 -12.30 3.67 5.48
CA LYS A 158 -13.29 2.79 4.84
C LYS A 158 -13.74 1.72 5.83
N TYR A 159 -14.88 1.91 6.47
CA TYR A 159 -15.39 0.97 7.47
C TYR A 159 -15.74 -0.40 6.87
N GLU A 160 -16.11 -0.47 5.59
CA GLU A 160 -16.42 -1.71 4.85
C GLU A 160 -15.19 -2.58 4.52
N SER A 161 -13.98 -2.06 4.76
CA SER A 161 -12.75 -2.83 4.57
C SER A 161 -12.20 -3.26 5.91
N VAL A 162 -11.82 -4.55 6.03
CA VAL A 162 -11.13 -5.08 7.22
C VAL A 162 -9.94 -4.19 7.62
N PHE A 163 -9.14 -3.75 6.64
CA PHE A 163 -8.00 -2.87 6.90
C PHE A 163 -8.43 -1.47 7.36
N GLY A 164 -9.51 -0.92 6.79
CA GLY A 164 -9.99 0.41 7.12
C GLY A 164 -10.60 0.47 8.53
N LEU A 165 -11.42 -0.52 8.88
CA LEU A 165 -11.99 -0.65 10.22
C LEU A 165 -10.91 -0.93 11.27
N GLN A 166 -9.96 -1.82 10.99
CA GLN A 166 -8.85 -2.07 11.91
C GLN A 166 -7.99 -0.82 12.13
N LYS A 167 -7.75 -0.03 11.08
CA LYS A 167 -7.04 1.25 11.20
C LYS A 167 -7.83 2.27 12.03
N ALA A 168 -9.14 2.37 11.83
CA ALA A 168 -10.00 3.24 12.61
C ALA A 168 -9.99 2.85 14.09
N TYR A 169 -10.03 1.56 14.39
CA TYR A 169 -9.90 1.01 15.74
C TYR A 169 -8.56 1.32 16.41
N GLU A 170 -7.43 1.16 15.71
CA GLU A 170 -6.13 1.51 16.29
C GLU A 170 -5.97 3.02 16.50
N LEU A 171 -6.51 3.85 15.60
CA LEU A 171 -6.55 5.31 15.79
C LEU A 171 -7.44 5.69 16.97
N SER A 172 -8.57 5.02 17.15
CA SER A 172 -9.51 5.36 18.21
C SER A 172 -8.99 5.04 19.61
N LYS A 173 -8.12 4.02 19.74
CA LYS A 173 -7.40 3.77 21.00
C LYS A 173 -6.53 4.96 21.41
N ALA A 174 -5.82 5.55 20.44
CA ALA A 174 -4.85 6.62 20.69
C ALA A 174 -5.48 8.01 20.76
N LYS A 175 -6.50 8.28 19.94
CA LYS A 175 -7.07 9.62 19.73
C LYS A 175 -8.53 9.77 20.17
N GLY A 176 -9.17 8.71 20.66
CA GLY A 176 -10.58 8.75 21.06
C GLY A 176 -11.52 8.49 19.88
N LEU A 177 -12.56 9.30 19.73
CA LEU A 177 -13.60 9.06 18.73
C LEU A 177 -13.09 9.28 17.29
N GLN A 178 -13.42 8.39 16.37
CA GLN A 178 -13.10 8.54 14.94
C GLN A 178 -14.41 8.46 14.13
N ILE A 179 -14.73 9.50 13.35
CA ILE A 179 -15.98 9.58 12.58
C ILE A 179 -15.64 9.69 11.09
N SER A 180 -16.27 8.88 10.25
CA SER A 180 -16.19 9.01 8.78
C SER A 180 -17.58 9.26 8.22
N LYS A 181 -17.66 10.08 7.17
CA LYS A 181 -18.88 10.23 6.38
C LYS A 181 -19.11 9.00 5.51
N ILE A 182 -20.38 8.59 5.37
CA ILE A 182 -20.88 7.59 4.42
C ILE A 182 -22.01 8.24 3.61
N ASP A 183 -22.49 7.56 2.58
CA ASP A 183 -23.47 8.12 1.64
C ASP A 183 -24.77 8.55 2.37
N ASP A 184 -25.27 7.70 3.28
CA ASP A 184 -26.52 7.94 4.03
C ASP A 184 -26.32 8.37 5.49
N GLY A 185 -25.14 8.89 5.86
CA GLY A 185 -24.89 9.38 7.20
C GLY A 185 -23.43 9.32 7.66
N PHE A 186 -23.20 8.82 8.86
CA PHE A 186 -21.86 8.78 9.46
C PHE A 186 -21.56 7.44 10.14
N VAL A 187 -20.29 7.08 10.20
CA VAL A 187 -19.80 5.92 10.95
C VAL A 187 -18.79 6.39 11.98
N ALA A 188 -19.08 6.12 13.24
CA ALA A 188 -18.22 6.41 14.37
C ALA A 188 -17.57 5.13 14.92
N VAL A 189 -16.31 5.23 15.34
CA VAL A 189 -15.57 4.15 15.99
C VAL A 189 -14.91 4.69 17.24
N TYR A 190 -15.15 4.04 18.37
CA TYR A 190 -14.48 4.33 19.65
C TYR A 190 -13.89 3.05 20.25
N ALA A 191 -12.83 3.21 21.05
CA ALA A 191 -12.15 2.11 21.72
C ALA A 191 -11.78 2.40 23.18
N ASN A 192 -12.07 3.61 23.67
CA ASN A 192 -11.79 4.06 25.02
C ASN A 192 -13.00 4.87 25.54
N LYS A 193 -13.00 5.13 26.86
CA LYS A 193 -14.08 5.85 27.52
C LYS A 193 -14.26 7.28 26.99
N ILE A 194 -13.14 7.97 26.71
CA ILE A 194 -13.16 9.34 26.18
C ILE A 194 -13.94 9.40 24.86
N GLY A 195 -13.61 8.52 23.90
CA GLY A 195 -14.32 8.48 22.62
C GLY A 195 -15.78 8.02 22.71
N MET A 196 -16.13 7.23 23.74
CA MET A 196 -17.52 6.86 24.02
C MET A 196 -18.32 8.06 24.55
N ASP A 197 -17.73 8.80 25.50
CA ASP A 197 -18.34 10.00 26.08
C ASP A 197 -18.48 11.10 24.99
N ASP A 198 -17.45 11.28 24.15
CA ASP A 198 -17.49 12.19 22.99
C ASP A 198 -18.61 11.82 22.02
N LEU A 199 -18.82 10.53 21.74
CA LEU A 199 -19.87 10.07 20.84
C LEU A 199 -21.26 10.30 21.45
N ALA A 200 -21.44 9.99 22.73
CA ALA A 200 -22.69 10.23 23.43
C ALA A 200 -23.07 11.72 23.44
N ASN A 201 -22.11 12.60 23.72
CA ASN A 201 -22.32 14.05 23.70
C ASN A 201 -22.73 14.53 22.30
N LEU A 202 -22.02 14.08 21.27
CA LEU A 202 -22.29 14.46 19.89
C LEU A 202 -23.66 13.95 19.39
N LEU A 203 -24.08 12.75 19.79
CA LEU A 203 -25.42 12.25 19.47
C LEU A 203 -26.52 13.04 20.20
N ASN A 204 -26.29 13.40 21.46
CA ASN A 204 -27.20 14.23 22.25
C ASN A 204 -27.33 15.65 21.68
N GLU A 205 -26.22 16.30 21.33
CA GLU A 205 -26.19 17.65 20.74
C GLU A 205 -26.95 17.72 19.41
N ASN A 206 -26.91 16.64 18.62
CA ASN A 206 -27.61 16.53 17.35
C ASN A 206 -29.02 15.90 17.48
N ASN A 207 -29.52 15.65 18.71
CA ASN A 207 -30.83 15.03 19.00
C ASN A 207 -31.07 13.69 18.30
N ILE A 208 -30.03 12.88 18.11
CA ILE A 208 -30.11 11.58 17.45
C ILE A 208 -30.47 10.52 18.49
N PRO A 209 -31.54 9.74 18.33
CA PRO A 209 -31.89 8.68 19.28
C PRO A 209 -30.85 7.54 19.22
N PHE A 210 -30.37 7.10 20.39
CA PHE A 210 -29.41 6.00 20.48
C PHE A 210 -29.63 5.15 21.73
N GLU A 211 -29.31 3.86 21.61
CA GLU A 211 -29.23 2.96 22.76
C GLU A 211 -27.96 3.21 23.57
N PRO A 212 -27.95 2.91 24.88
CA PRO A 212 -26.76 3.09 25.73
C PRO A 212 -25.51 2.46 25.11
N LEU A 213 -24.50 3.31 24.85
CA LEU A 213 -23.27 2.89 24.21
C LEU A 213 -22.52 1.88 25.11
N PRO A 214 -22.15 0.71 24.59
CA PRO A 214 -21.50 -0.30 25.41
C PRO A 214 -20.05 0.10 25.74
N ASN A 215 -19.59 -0.20 26.95
CA ASN A 215 -18.23 0.08 27.42
C ASN A 215 -17.19 -0.92 26.86
N ARG A 216 -17.13 -1.02 25.52
CA ARG A 216 -16.21 -1.85 24.75
C ARG A 216 -16.04 -1.24 23.35
N PRO A 217 -14.99 -1.61 22.60
CA PRO A 217 -14.77 -1.05 21.27
C PRO A 217 -15.91 -1.35 20.30
N THR A 218 -16.47 -0.28 19.75
CA THR A 218 -17.74 -0.35 19.02
C THR A 218 -17.66 0.53 17.78
N LEU A 219 -18.31 0.04 16.73
CA LEU A 219 -18.62 0.78 15.53
C LEU A 219 -20.10 1.16 15.60
N THR A 220 -20.38 2.45 15.48
CA THR A 220 -21.73 3.00 15.51
C THR A 220 -22.03 3.62 14.16
N VAL A 221 -23.07 3.13 13.48
CA VAL A 221 -23.60 3.74 12.27
C VAL A 221 -24.67 4.74 12.70
N ILE A 222 -24.55 5.98 12.23
CA ILE A 222 -25.35 7.13 12.62
C ILE A 222 -26.16 7.56 11.41
N HIS A 223 -27.48 7.48 11.54
CA HIS A 223 -28.46 7.98 10.58
C HIS A 223 -29.32 9.06 11.25
N PRO A 224 -30.08 9.85 10.46
CA PRO A 224 -31.02 10.83 11.00
C PRO A 224 -32.04 10.20 11.96
N ASP A 225 -32.46 8.97 11.65
CA ASP A 225 -33.51 8.26 12.38
C ASP A 225 -33.00 7.52 13.62
N GLY A 226 -31.67 7.48 13.82
CA GLY A 226 -31.06 6.90 15.00
C GLY A 226 -29.66 6.33 14.77
N ALA A 227 -29.02 5.93 15.88
CA ALA A 227 -27.69 5.33 15.86
C ALA A 227 -27.73 3.86 16.26
N MET A 228 -27.14 3.00 15.43
CA MET A 228 -27.02 1.56 15.67
C MET A 228 -25.57 1.17 15.93
N SER A 229 -25.34 0.44 17.02
CA SER A 229 -24.00 0.09 17.49
C SER A 229 -23.73 -1.40 17.36
N VAL A 230 -22.59 -1.77 16.80
CA VAL A 230 -22.11 -3.14 16.65
C VAL A 230 -20.67 -3.20 17.16
N THR A 231 -20.28 -4.28 17.84
CA THR A 231 -18.90 -4.36 18.35
C THR A 231 -17.92 -4.40 17.19
N VAL A 232 -16.75 -3.75 17.33
CA VAL A 232 -15.71 -3.77 16.28
C VAL A 232 -15.30 -5.21 15.93
N LYS A 233 -15.34 -6.11 16.91
CA LYS A 233 -15.07 -7.53 16.73
C LYS A 233 -16.08 -8.17 15.76
N GLU A 234 -17.37 -8.03 16.04
CA GLU A 234 -18.45 -8.55 15.19
C GLU A 234 -18.42 -7.93 13.77
N SER A 235 -18.19 -6.62 13.67
CA SER A 235 -18.07 -5.94 12.38
C SER A 235 -16.88 -6.49 11.57
N LEU A 236 -15.72 -6.70 12.20
CA LEU A 236 -14.56 -7.29 11.51
C LEU A 236 -14.80 -8.73 11.06
N GLU A 237 -15.52 -9.52 11.86
CA GLU A 237 -15.91 -10.89 11.49
C GLU A 237 -16.83 -10.90 10.27
N LYS A 238 -17.86 -10.05 10.23
CA LYS A 238 -18.76 -9.87 9.07
C LYS A 238 -17.99 -9.50 7.79
N LEU A 239 -17.03 -8.58 7.89
CA LEU A 239 -16.25 -8.13 6.73
C LEU A 239 -15.26 -9.18 6.22
N LYS A 240 -14.66 -9.99 7.11
CA LYS A 240 -13.80 -11.10 6.71
C LYS A 240 -14.59 -12.18 5.98
N GLY A 241 -15.83 -12.44 6.39
CA GLY A 241 -16.73 -13.37 5.71
C GLY A 241 -17.05 -12.96 4.27
N LYS A 242 -17.21 -11.65 4.00
CA LYS A 242 -17.48 -11.12 2.65
C LYS A 242 -16.33 -11.25 1.66
N ILE A 243 -15.08 -11.37 2.11
CA ILE A 243 -13.88 -11.44 1.24
C ILE A 243 -13.57 -12.88 0.80
N SER A 244 -14.19 -13.89 1.42
CA SER A 244 -13.93 -15.32 1.16
C SER A 244 -14.92 -15.98 0.18
N LYS A 245 -15.86 -15.22 -0.39
CA LYS A 245 -16.66 -15.63 -1.56
C LYS A 245 -16.08 -14.97 -2.81
#